data_AF-A0A959ZN79-F1
#
_entry.id   AF-A0A959ZN79-F1
#
_cell.length_a   1.000
_cell.length_b   1.000
_cell.length_c   1.000
_cell.angle_alpha   90.00
_cell.angle_beta   90.00
_cell.angle_gamma   90.00
#
_symmetry.space_group_name_H-M   'P 1'
#
loop_
_entity.id
_entity.type
_entity.pdbx_description
1 polymer ?
#
loop_
_entity_poly.entity_id
_entity_poly.type
_entity_poly.pdbx_seq_one_letter_code
_entity_poly.pdbx_strand_id
1 'polypeptide(L)'
;MLKERLQIMVDRDQRRGLDAEAKRLGISVGALVREAIDARLGGQGRTRRRDAVAEMERVAGGKSLSPQELDQILDEERSLPPGRGV
;
A
#
# COMPACT_ATOMS: atom_id res chain seq x y z
N MET A 1 -9.27 -4.20 -5.02
CA MET A 1 -10.66 -4.10 -4.50
C MET A 1 -11.28 -5.49 -4.57
N LEU A 2 -11.54 -6.15 -3.44
CA LEU A 2 -12.21 -7.46 -3.47
C LEU A 2 -13.70 -7.21 -3.71
N LYS A 3 -14.27 -7.88 -4.72
CA LYS A 3 -15.65 -7.66 -5.20
C LYS A 3 -16.67 -8.62 -4.59
N GLU A 4 -16.18 -9.67 -3.91
CA GLU A 4 -17.01 -10.78 -3.41
C GLU A 4 -16.88 -10.93 -1.89
N ARG A 5 -17.99 -11.31 -1.24
CA ARG A 5 -18.07 -11.53 0.21
C ARG A 5 -18.00 -13.03 0.50
N LEU A 6 -16.93 -13.45 1.17
CA LEU A 6 -16.78 -14.81 1.68
C LEU A 6 -17.43 -14.92 3.07
N GLN A 7 -18.19 -15.99 3.30
CA GLN A 7 -18.62 -16.40 4.64
C GLN A 7 -17.80 -17.62 5.05
N ILE A 8 -17.13 -17.56 6.20
CA ILE A 8 -16.34 -18.65 6.75
C ILE A 8 -16.87 -19.03 8.12
N MET A 9 -16.79 -20.32 8.43
CA MET A 9 -16.98 -20.80 9.79
C MET A 9 -15.65 -20.74 10.53
N VAL A 10 -15.69 -20.28 11.77
CA VAL A 10 -14.55 -20.25 12.69
C VAL A 10 -15.02 -20.80 14.03
N ASP A 11 -14.10 -21.38 14.79
CA ASP A 11 -14.39 -21.77 16.15
C ASP A 11 -14.44 -20.55 17.09
N ARG A 12 -14.85 -20.79 18.35
CA ARG A 12 -15.02 -19.74 19.35
C ARG A 12 -13.70 -19.08 19.75
N ASP A 13 -12.61 -19.82 19.78
CA ASP A 13 -11.31 -19.31 20.21
C ASP A 13 -10.64 -18.50 19.11
N GLN A 14 -10.77 -18.94 17.85
CA GLN A 14 -10.43 -18.16 16.66
C GLN A 14 -11.20 -16.84 16.64
N ARG A 15 -12.51 -16.88 16.92
CA ARG A 15 -13.32 -15.65 17.00
C ARG A 15 -12.81 -14.70 18.07
N ARG A 16 -12.54 -15.21 19.28
CA ARG A 16 -11.99 -14.40 20.38
C ARG A 16 -10.63 -13.78 20.03
N GLY A 17 -9.75 -14.55 19.39
CA GLY A 17 -8.44 -14.07 18.95
C GLY A 17 -8.57 -12.94 17.92
N LEU A 18 -9.45 -13.12 16.94
CA LEU A 18 -9.72 -12.10 15.91
C LEU A 18 -10.30 -10.81 16.52
N ASP A 19 -11.27 -10.91 17.43
CA ASP A 19 -11.87 -9.73 18.08
C ASP A 19 -10.85 -9.00 18.96
N ALA A 20 -10.00 -9.73 19.70
CA ALA A 20 -8.96 -9.13 20.55
C ALA A 20 -7.92 -8.38 19.72
N GLU A 21 -7.45 -8.98 18.63
CA GLU A 21 -6.44 -8.39 17.77
C GLU A 21 -6.99 -7.20 16.97
N ALA A 22 -8.22 -7.31 16.46
CA ALA A 22 -8.91 -6.21 15.80
C ALA A 22 -9.08 -5.00 16.76
N LYS A 23 -9.45 -5.26 18.02
CA LYS A 23 -9.53 -4.23 19.06
C LYS A 23 -8.17 -3.60 19.37
N ARG A 24 -7.11 -4.41 19.45
CA ARG A 24 -5.73 -3.94 19.71
C ARG A 24 -5.24 -2.99 18.61
N LEU A 25 -5.58 -3.28 17.36
CA LEU A 25 -5.18 -2.51 16.19
C LEU A 25 -6.16 -1.37 15.83
N GLY A 26 -7.33 -1.31 16.46
CA GLY A 26 -8.34 -0.30 16.16
C GLY A 26 -9.00 -0.47 14.78
N ILE A 27 -9.03 -1.69 14.24
CA ILE A 27 -9.59 -2.00 12.92
C ILE A 27 -10.73 -3.00 13.03
N SER A 28 -11.51 -3.20 11.95
CA SER A 28 -12.54 -4.23 11.92
C SER A 28 -11.93 -5.64 11.75
N VAL A 29 -12.63 -6.67 12.23
CA VAL A 29 -12.25 -8.08 12.00
C VAL A 29 -12.13 -8.38 10.50
N GLY A 30 -12.99 -7.81 9.66
CA GLY A 30 -12.92 -7.98 8.21
C GLY A 30 -11.68 -7.33 7.57
N ALA A 31 -11.20 -6.21 8.13
CA ALA A 31 -9.95 -5.58 7.70
C ALA A 31 -8.74 -6.41 8.14
N LEU A 32 -8.73 -6.88 9.39
CA LEU A 32 -7.69 -7.77 9.92
C LEU A 32 -7.55 -9.05 9.08
N VAL A 33 -8.66 -9.73 8.79
CA VAL A 33 -8.66 -10.95 7.98
C VAL A 33 -8.17 -10.67 6.56
N ARG A 34 -8.52 -9.52 5.99
CA ARG A 34 -8.05 -9.10 4.66
C ARG A 34 -6.56 -8.86 4.64
N GLU A 35 -6.02 -8.13 5.60
CA GLU A 35 -4.58 -7.90 5.71
C GLU A 35 -3.81 -9.21 5.88
N ALA A 36 -4.32 -10.13 6.70
CA ALA A 36 -3.73 -11.44 6.87
C ALA A 36 -3.75 -12.27 5.57
N ILE A 37 -4.87 -12.24 4.82
CA ILE A 37 -4.97 -12.87 3.49
C ILE A 37 -3.98 -12.25 2.52
N ASP A 38 -3.91 -10.91 2.47
CA ASP A 38 -3.02 -10.19 1.57
C ASP A 38 -1.54 -10.46 1.90
N ALA A 39 -1.18 -10.52 3.18
CA ALA A 39 0.16 -10.87 3.64
C ALA A 39 0.53 -12.33 3.32
N ARG A 40 -0.43 -13.27 3.49
CA ARG A 40 -0.21 -14.71 3.31
C ARG A 40 -0.19 -15.15 1.85
N LEU A 41 -1.09 -14.58 1.04
CA LEU A 41 -1.32 -14.95 -0.36
C LEU A 41 -0.77 -13.92 -1.34
N GLY A 42 -0.20 -12.81 -0.86
CA GLY A 42 0.39 -11.77 -1.69
C GLY A 42 -0.65 -11.01 -2.50
N GLY A 43 -1.74 -10.59 -1.86
CA GLY A 43 -2.88 -9.91 -2.48
C GLY A 43 -2.43 -8.67 -3.25
N GLN A 44 -2.36 -8.79 -4.57
CA GLN A 44 -1.99 -7.76 -5.56
C GLN A 44 -0.65 -7.05 -5.34
N GLY A 45 -0.04 -7.02 -4.16
CA GLY A 45 1.13 -6.20 -3.85
C GLY A 45 2.41 -6.67 -4.51
N ARG A 46 2.61 -7.97 -4.75
CA ARG A 46 3.85 -8.44 -5.41
C ARG A 46 3.81 -8.18 -6.91
N THR A 47 2.68 -8.47 -7.56
CA THR A 47 2.47 -8.19 -8.99
C THR A 47 2.34 -6.69 -9.23
N ARG A 48 1.51 -5.97 -8.47
CA ARG A 48 1.40 -4.50 -8.57
C ARG A 48 2.69 -3.77 -8.21
N ARG A 49 3.51 -4.27 -7.28
CA ARG A 49 4.85 -3.71 -7.03
C ARG A 49 5.79 -3.98 -8.19
N ARG A 50 5.75 -5.17 -8.79
CA ARG A 50 6.50 -5.47 -10.01
C ARG A 50 6.05 -4.60 -11.18
N ASP A 51 4.75 -4.46 -11.38
CA ASP A 51 4.15 -3.63 -12.43
C ASP A 51 4.46 -2.15 -12.19
N ALA A 52 4.38 -1.67 -10.95
CA ALA A 52 4.75 -0.30 -10.59
C ALA A 52 6.25 -0.04 -10.78
N VAL A 53 7.12 -0.98 -10.45
CA VAL A 53 8.56 -0.88 -10.69
C VAL A 53 8.85 -0.90 -12.19
N ALA A 54 8.25 -1.83 -12.95
CA ALA A 54 8.40 -1.88 -14.40
C ALA A 54 7.88 -0.60 -15.08
N GLU A 55 6.79 -0.03 -14.57
CA GLU A 55 6.24 1.24 -15.03
C GLU A 55 7.17 2.41 -14.69
N MET A 56 7.70 2.47 -13.47
CA MET A 56 8.69 3.47 -13.07
C MET A 56 9.97 3.37 -13.91
N GLU A 57 10.46 2.16 -14.20
CA GLU A 57 11.62 1.93 -15.07
C GLU A 57 11.36 2.37 -16.51
N ARG A 58 10.16 2.08 -17.03
CA ARG A 58 9.73 2.48 -18.38
C ARG A 58 9.58 3.99 -18.51
N VAL A 59 9.02 4.66 -17.51
CA VAL A 59 8.81 6.12 -17.49
C VAL A 59 10.11 6.88 -17.22
N ALA A 60 10.93 6.40 -16.29
CA ALA A 60 12.23 7.00 -15.97
C ALA A 60 13.31 6.71 -17.03
N GLY A 61 13.03 5.83 -18.00
CA GLY A 61 13.97 5.45 -19.06
C GLY A 61 15.29 4.88 -18.51
N GLY A 62 15.25 4.25 -17.33
CA GLY A 62 16.43 3.74 -16.64
C GLY A 62 17.35 4.80 -16.00
N LYS A 63 16.97 6.07 -15.98
CA LYS A 63 17.73 7.12 -15.28
C LYS A 63 17.28 7.21 -13.83
N SER A 64 18.09 6.67 -12.93
CA SER A 64 17.98 6.99 -11.50
C SER A 64 18.62 8.34 -11.26
N LEU A 65 17.89 9.26 -10.63
CA LEU A 65 18.47 10.52 -10.15
C LEU A 65 19.47 10.21 -9.03
N SER A 66 20.58 10.91 -9.03
CA SER A 66 21.51 10.94 -7.90
C SER A 66 20.87 11.70 -6.72
N PRO A 67 21.32 11.45 -5.47
CA PRO A 67 20.86 12.20 -4.31
C PRO A 67 20.96 13.73 -4.49
N GLN A 68 22.02 14.21 -5.15
CA GLN A 68 22.25 15.63 -5.41
C GLN A 68 21.23 16.23 -6.37
N GLU A 69 20.84 15.49 -7.42
CA GLU A 69 19.80 15.93 -8.36
C GLU A 69 18.42 15.95 -7.70
N LEU A 70 18.13 15.02 -6.79
CA LEU A 70 16.91 15.02 -6.00
C LEU A 70 16.82 16.24 -5.07
N ASP A 71 17.91 16.54 -4.35
CA ASP A 71 17.97 17.70 -3.46
C ASP A 71 17.76 19.00 -4.24
N GLN A 72 18.38 19.14 -5.42
CA GLN A 72 18.22 20.31 -6.28
C GLN A 72 16.77 20.48 -6.76
N ILE A 73 16.09 19.39 -7.19
CA ILE A 73 14.68 19.44 -7.60
C ILE A 73 13.78 19.87 -6.44
N LEU A 74 14.02 19.35 -5.24
CA LEU A 74 13.24 19.67 -4.03
C LEU A 74 13.41 21.14 -3.63
N ASP A 75 14.63 21.67 -3.74
CA ASP A 75 14.92 23.08 -3.48
C ASP A 75 14.27 23.99 -4.53
N GLU A 76 14.26 23.60 -5.81
CA GLU A 76 13.56 24.32 -6.88
C GLU A 76 12.04 24.35 -6.66
N GLU A 77 11.43 23.22 -6.27
CA GLU A 77 10.00 23.14 -5.94
C GLU A 77 9.63 24.01 -4.73
N ARG A 78 10.46 24.01 -3.69
CA ARG A 78 10.25 24.81 -2.48
C ARG A 78 10.43 26.32 -2.73
N SER A 79 11.19 26.68 -3.76
CA SER A 79 11.47 28.07 -4.17
C SER A 79 10.41 28.65 -5.12
N LEU A 80 9.53 27.81 -5.69
CA LEU A 80 8.40 28.27 -6.50
C LEU A 80 7.27 28.82 -5.60
N PRO A 81 6.74 30.02 -5.87
CA PRO A 81 5.60 30.53 -5.11
C PRO A 81 4.35 29.67 -5.37
N PRO A 82 3.46 29.49 -4.38
CA PRO A 82 2.26 28.68 -4.56
C PRO A 82 1.28 29.41 -5.50
N GLY A 83 1.16 28.93 -6.75
CA GLY A 83 0.04 29.32 -7.60
C GLY A 83 0.34 29.37 -9.11
N ARG A 84 -0.04 28.29 -9.80
CA ARG A 84 -0.91 28.40 -10.99
C ARG A 84 -1.58 27.04 -11.22
N GLY A 85 -2.80 26.92 -10.71
CA GLY A 85 -3.78 26.03 -11.32
C GLY A 85 -4.15 26.60 -12.68
N VAL A 86 -4.09 25.75 -13.70
CA VAL A 86 -4.93 25.81 -14.91
C VAL A 86 -5.44 24.39 -15.13
#